data_AF-A0A5K7S5R4-F1
#
_entry.id   AF-A0A5K7S5R4-F1
#
_cell.length_a   1.000
_cell.length_b   1.000
_cell.length_c   1.000
_cell.angle_alpha   90.00
_cell.angle_beta   90.00
_cell.angle_gamma   90.00
#
_symmetry.space_group_name_H-M   'P 1'
#
loop_
_entity.id
_entity.type
_entity.pdbx_description
1 polymer ?
#
loop_
_entity_poly.entity_id
_entity_poly.type
_entity_poly.pdbx_seq_one_letter_code
_entity_poly.pdbx_strand_id
1 'polypeptide(L)'
;MDSFDDEGNMKFILEEIKKADTFYNSFQKEFSGLLLKIIRKFYPETSIGEEIENLLLAYSVAILNSTESVIDKDRNYPFYRLEEELESMNRITIKLFQEAEYNDFGEAVHLKAKKLMVKHFAAIYDLSSNGFRLLEKNARLYNWEFISNFQSISLSKPPLPEQ
;
A
#
# COMPACT_ATOMS: atom_id res chain seq x y z
N MET A 1 11.91 -18.12 44.59
CA MET A 1 11.14 -16.88 44.38
C MET A 1 11.73 -16.22 43.16
N ASP A 2 11.19 -16.52 41.99
CA ASP A 2 11.49 -15.81 40.74
C ASP A 2 10.14 -15.43 40.13
N SER A 3 9.53 -14.41 40.72
CA SER A 3 8.43 -13.65 40.10
C SER A 3 9.07 -12.38 39.55
N PHE A 4 9.88 -12.54 38.51
CA PHE A 4 10.55 -11.46 37.80
C PHE A 4 9.52 -10.79 36.87
N ASP A 5 9.06 -9.60 37.24
CA ASP A 5 8.74 -8.50 36.30
C ASP A 5 7.72 -8.74 35.15
N ASP A 6 6.82 -9.72 35.29
CA ASP A 6 5.83 -10.05 34.24
C ASP A 6 4.80 -8.93 34.01
N GLU A 7 4.39 -8.20 35.05
CA GLU A 7 3.39 -7.13 34.92
C GLU A 7 3.94 -5.88 34.21
N GLY A 8 5.21 -5.52 34.46
CA GLY A 8 5.88 -4.40 33.80
C GLY A 8 6.12 -4.66 32.32
N ASN A 9 6.61 -5.86 31.99
CA ASN A 9 6.80 -6.31 30.61
C ASN A 9 5.46 -6.44 29.86
N MET A 10 4.42 -7.00 30.48
CA MET A 10 3.11 -7.15 29.85
C MET A 10 2.45 -5.78 29.58
N LYS A 11 2.59 -4.82 30.49
CA LYS A 11 2.10 -3.45 30.28
C LYS A 11 2.83 -2.76 29.12
N PHE A 12 4.16 -2.89 29.04
CA PHE A 12 4.95 -2.35 27.93
C PHE A 12 4.51 -2.95 26.59
N ILE A 13 4.38 -4.28 26.51
CA ILE A 13 3.94 -4.97 25.28
C ILE A 13 2.55 -4.47 24.85
N LEU A 14 1.59 -4.36 25.77
CA LEU A 14 0.25 -3.86 25.46
C LEU A 14 0.26 -2.40 24.98
N GLU A 15 1.14 -1.56 25.52
CA GLU A 15 1.30 -0.17 25.06
C GLU A 15 1.88 -0.10 23.65
N GLU A 16 2.86 -0.94 23.32
CA GLU A 16 3.44 -1.01 21.98
C GLU A 16 2.43 -1.55 20.94
N ILE A 17 1.64 -2.58 21.29
CA ILE A 17 0.55 -3.07 20.44
C ILE A 17 -0.47 -1.96 20.16
N LYS A 18 -0.89 -1.22 21.20
CA LYS A 18 -1.82 -0.10 21.01
C LYS A 18 -1.27 1.00 20.12
N LYS A 19 0.04 1.30 20.20
CA LYS A 19 0.70 2.25 19.31
C LYS A 19 0.67 1.78 17.86
N ALA A 20 1.00 0.51 17.62
CA ALA A 20 0.94 -0.10 16.29
C ALA A 20 -0.49 -0.06 15.72
N ASP A 21 -1.49 -0.49 16.49
CA ASP A 21 -2.89 -0.45 16.07
C ASP A 21 -3.36 0.97 15.76
N THR A 22 -2.96 1.95 16.58
CA THR A 22 -3.30 3.36 16.36
C THR A 22 -2.67 3.88 15.07
N PHE A 23 -1.41 3.53 14.81
CA PHE A 23 -0.71 3.89 13.58
C PHE A 23 -1.40 3.27 12.36
N TYR A 24 -1.67 1.97 12.38
CA TYR A 24 -2.32 1.26 11.28
C TYR A 24 -3.70 1.83 10.94
N ASN A 25 -4.54 2.03 11.95
CA ASN A 25 -5.86 2.62 11.75
C ASN A 25 -5.78 4.05 11.18
N SER A 26 -4.84 4.86 11.67
CA SER A 26 -4.62 6.22 11.19
C SER A 26 -4.16 6.24 9.73
N PHE A 27 -3.19 5.39 9.39
CA PHE A 27 -2.66 5.27 8.03
C PHE A 27 -3.76 4.86 7.05
N GLN A 28 -4.49 3.77 7.34
CA GLN A 28 -5.54 3.25 6.48
C GLN A 28 -6.65 4.28 6.25
N LYS A 29 -7.08 4.97 7.31
CA LYS A 29 -8.11 6.01 7.22
C LYS A 29 -7.67 7.19 6.35
N GLU A 30 -6.44 7.67 6.52
CA GLU A 30 -5.90 8.75 5.68
C GLU A 30 -5.75 8.30 4.23
N PHE A 31 -5.25 7.08 4.02
CA PHE A 31 -5.04 6.47 2.72
C PHE A 31 -6.35 6.37 1.94
N SER A 32 -7.34 5.67 2.49
CA SER A 32 -8.65 5.51 1.86
C SER A 32 -9.33 6.86 1.62
N GLY A 33 -9.26 7.79 2.58
CA GLY A 33 -9.84 9.11 2.45
C GLY A 33 -9.23 9.95 1.32
N LEU A 34 -7.93 9.82 1.07
CA LEU A 34 -7.26 10.51 -0.04
C LEU A 34 -7.60 9.87 -1.39
N LEU A 35 -7.59 8.54 -1.47
CA LEU A 35 -7.90 7.83 -2.71
C LEU A 35 -9.36 8.02 -3.12
N LEU A 36 -10.30 8.06 -2.17
CA LEU A 36 -11.70 8.39 -2.45
C LEU A 36 -11.86 9.76 -3.12
N LYS A 37 -11.05 10.75 -2.73
CA LYS A 37 -11.07 12.07 -3.38
C LYS A 37 -10.57 11.99 -4.83
N ILE A 38 -9.61 11.13 -5.11
CA ILE A 38 -9.11 10.89 -6.48
C ILE A 38 -10.19 10.18 -7.29
N ILE A 39 -10.78 9.10 -6.77
CA ILE A 39 -11.86 8.38 -7.41
C ILE A 39 -12.99 9.33 -7.79
N ARG A 40 -13.51 10.12 -6.84
CA ARG A 40 -14.58 11.10 -7.12
C ARG A 40 -14.21 12.17 -8.14
N LYS A 41 -12.92 12.49 -8.28
CA LYS A 41 -12.43 13.44 -9.29
C LYS A 41 -12.45 12.84 -10.70
N PHE A 42 -12.00 11.59 -10.85
CA PHE A 42 -11.88 10.93 -12.15
C PHE A 42 -13.16 10.18 -12.58
N TYR A 43 -13.95 9.72 -11.60
CA TYR A 43 -15.17 8.94 -11.77
C TYR A 43 -16.28 9.49 -10.85
N PRO A 44 -16.82 10.68 -11.13
CA PRO A 44 -17.81 11.33 -10.27
C PRO A 44 -19.11 10.54 -10.14
N GLU A 45 -19.47 9.77 -11.18
CA GLU A 45 -20.69 8.95 -11.22
C GLU A 45 -20.52 7.58 -10.53
N THR A 46 -19.31 7.20 -10.14
CA THR A 46 -19.07 5.92 -9.47
C THR A 46 -19.59 5.96 -8.04
N SER A 47 -20.65 5.20 -7.78
CA SER A 47 -21.12 4.96 -6.41
C SER A 47 -20.10 4.16 -5.61
N ILE A 48 -19.62 4.76 -4.52
CA ILE A 48 -18.74 4.11 -3.54
C ILE A 48 -19.60 3.14 -2.71
N GLY A 49 -19.54 1.86 -3.08
CA GLY A 49 -20.13 0.76 -2.31
C GLY A 49 -19.08 -0.02 -1.52
N GLU A 50 -19.55 -1.02 -0.78
CA GLU A 50 -18.73 -1.88 0.08
C GLU A 50 -17.53 -2.50 -0.68
N GLU A 51 -17.71 -2.90 -1.93
CA GLU A 51 -16.62 -3.46 -2.77
C GLU A 51 -15.46 -2.48 -2.97
N ILE A 52 -15.75 -1.20 -3.21
CA ILE A 52 -14.73 -0.16 -3.39
C ILE A 52 -14.07 0.16 -2.05
N GLU A 53 -14.83 0.19 -0.95
CA GLU A 53 -14.29 0.40 0.39
C GLU A 53 -13.34 -0.73 0.79
N ASN A 54 -13.72 -1.98 0.54
CA ASN A 54 -12.89 -3.16 0.77
C ASN A 54 -11.63 -3.13 -0.10
N LEU A 55 -11.75 -2.73 -1.37
CA LEU A 55 -10.60 -2.58 -2.27
C LEU A 55 -9.62 -1.51 -1.79
N LEU A 56 -10.11 -0.37 -1.30
CA LEU A 56 -9.28 0.68 -0.71
C LEU A 56 -8.56 0.20 0.55
N LEU A 57 -9.26 -0.53 1.42
CA LEU A 57 -8.68 -1.11 2.62
C LEU A 57 -7.58 -2.11 2.24
N ALA A 58 -7.85 -3.06 1.34
CA ALA A 58 -6.88 -4.04 0.87
C ALA A 58 -5.64 -3.35 0.28
N TYR A 59 -5.83 -2.32 -0.53
CA TYR A 59 -4.71 -1.58 -1.12
C TYR A 59 -3.89 -0.84 -0.05
N SER A 60 -4.55 -0.22 0.94
CA SER A 60 -3.85 0.43 2.06
C SER A 60 -3.01 -0.55 2.87
N VAL A 61 -3.52 -1.76 3.13
CA VAL A 61 -2.79 -2.83 3.83
C VAL A 61 -1.60 -3.30 3.00
N ALA A 62 -1.78 -3.51 1.70
CA ALA A 62 -0.70 -3.95 0.81
C ALA A 62 0.44 -2.92 0.75
N ILE A 63 0.13 -1.63 0.64
CA ILE A 63 1.14 -0.56 0.66
C ILE A 63 1.84 -0.50 2.01
N LEU A 64 1.08 -0.59 3.11
CA LEU A 64 1.67 -0.57 4.44
C LEU A 64 2.65 -1.74 4.64
N ASN A 65 2.18 -2.96 4.42
CA ASN A 65 2.97 -4.18 4.64
C ASN A 65 4.21 -4.23 3.74
N SER A 66 4.06 -3.82 2.46
CA SER A 66 5.20 -3.77 1.55
C SER A 66 6.21 -2.71 1.94
N THR A 67 5.77 -1.56 2.46
CA THR A 67 6.67 -0.51 2.96
C THR A 67 7.47 -1.01 4.15
N GLU A 68 6.80 -1.57 5.16
CA GLU A 68 7.46 -2.13 6.35
C GLU A 68 8.41 -3.27 5.98
N SER A 69 7.98 -4.17 5.10
CA SER A 69 8.80 -5.29 4.65
C SER A 69 10.06 -4.83 3.92
N VAL A 70 9.96 -3.84 3.02
CA VAL A 70 11.14 -3.34 2.31
C VAL A 70 12.10 -2.62 3.26
N ILE A 71 11.59 -1.85 4.23
CA ILE A 71 12.43 -1.20 5.25
C ILE A 71 13.17 -2.23 6.09
N ASP A 72 12.48 -3.27 6.55
CA ASP A 72 13.07 -4.35 7.33
C ASP A 72 14.14 -5.10 6.53
N LYS A 73 13.82 -5.49 5.29
CA LYS A 73 14.74 -6.20 4.40
C LYS A 73 15.97 -5.37 4.08
N ASP A 74 15.82 -4.10 3.74
CA ASP A 74 16.95 -3.24 3.38
C ASP A 74 17.95 -3.06 4.55
N ARG A 75 17.43 -3.08 5.79
CA ARG A 75 18.26 -2.99 7.01
C ARG A 75 18.93 -4.29 7.39
N ASN A 76 18.24 -5.42 7.18
CA ASN A 76 18.63 -6.71 7.77
C ASN A 76 19.18 -7.72 6.75
N TYR A 77 18.91 -7.55 5.46
CA TYR A 77 19.35 -8.51 4.45
C TYR A 77 20.77 -8.19 3.97
N PRO A 78 21.59 -9.23 3.71
CA PRO A 78 22.77 -9.05 2.88
C PRO A 78 22.39 -8.49 1.52
N PHE A 79 23.25 -7.61 0.98
CA PHE A 79 23.01 -6.90 -0.27
C PHE A 79 22.58 -7.79 -1.44
N TYR A 80 23.20 -8.96 -1.62
CA TYR A 80 22.88 -9.88 -2.71
C TYR A 80 21.43 -10.40 -2.67
N ARG A 81 20.83 -10.58 -1.47
CA ARG A 81 19.42 -11.02 -1.36
C ARG A 81 18.45 -9.95 -1.83
N LEU A 82 18.79 -8.69 -1.55
CA LEU A 82 17.98 -7.56 -1.98
C LEU A 82 18.04 -7.39 -3.51
N GLU A 83 19.20 -7.67 -4.11
CA GLU A 83 19.35 -7.72 -5.57
C GLU A 83 18.52 -8.84 -6.20
N GLU A 84 18.58 -10.06 -5.67
CA GLU A 84 17.77 -11.20 -6.16
C GLU A 84 16.25 -10.92 -6.12
N GLU A 85 15.79 -10.27 -5.04
CA GLU A 85 14.38 -9.88 -4.93
C GLU A 85 14.02 -8.78 -5.92
N LEU A 86 14.89 -7.78 -6.10
CA LEU A 86 14.70 -6.72 -7.09
C LEU A 86 14.68 -7.28 -8.52
N GLU A 87 15.54 -8.24 -8.84
CA GLU A 87 15.51 -8.94 -10.14
C GLU A 87 14.19 -9.67 -10.36
N SER A 88 13.71 -10.37 -9.34
CA SER A 88 12.44 -11.09 -9.38
C SER A 88 11.27 -10.12 -9.62
N MET A 89 11.25 -9.00 -8.89
CA MET A 89 10.26 -7.93 -9.07
C MET A 89 10.36 -7.25 -10.45
N ASN A 90 11.57 -7.09 -11.00
CA ASN A 90 11.74 -6.58 -12.36
C ASN A 90 11.09 -7.52 -13.39
N ARG A 91 11.29 -8.84 -13.27
CA ARG A 91 10.67 -9.81 -14.19
C ARG A 91 9.14 -9.78 -14.13
N ILE A 92 8.55 -9.61 -12.95
CA ILE A 92 7.10 -9.49 -12.77
C ILE A 92 6.60 -8.18 -13.37
N THR A 93 7.21 -7.06 -12.98
CA THR A 93 6.75 -5.73 -13.38
C THR A 93 6.90 -5.46 -14.88
N ILE A 94 7.94 -6.01 -15.55
CA ILE A 94 8.09 -5.89 -17.00
C ILE A 94 6.87 -6.46 -17.73
N LYS A 95 6.38 -7.64 -17.32
CA LYS A 95 5.21 -8.27 -17.94
C LYS A 95 3.96 -7.43 -17.73
N LEU A 96 3.73 -6.98 -16.49
CA LEU A 96 2.55 -6.18 -16.15
C LEU A 96 2.51 -4.83 -16.86
N PHE A 97 3.64 -4.15 -16.99
CA PHE A 97 3.67 -2.83 -17.65
C PHE A 97 3.64 -2.90 -19.17
N GLN A 98 4.02 -4.03 -19.79
CA GLN A 98 3.83 -4.22 -21.23
C GLN A 98 2.35 -4.31 -21.60
N GLU A 99 1.52 -4.79 -20.68
CA GLU A 99 0.07 -4.97 -20.87
C GLU A 99 -0.74 -3.75 -20.38
N ALA A 100 -0.13 -2.85 -19.60
CA ALA A 100 -0.81 -1.71 -19.03
C ALA A 100 -0.82 -0.51 -19.98
N GLU A 101 -2.00 -0.06 -20.40
CA GLU A 101 -2.15 1.25 -21.02
C GLU A 101 -1.88 2.37 -20.00
N TYR A 102 -1.26 3.45 -20.46
CA TYR A 102 -1.02 4.62 -19.62
C TYR A 102 -2.36 5.22 -19.16
N ASN A 103 -2.51 5.41 -17.85
CA ASN A 103 -3.75 5.87 -17.22
C ASN A 103 -3.47 6.98 -16.19
N ASP A 104 -3.98 8.19 -16.45
CA ASP A 104 -3.84 9.36 -15.57
C ASP A 104 -4.43 9.12 -14.16
N PHE A 105 -5.51 8.34 -14.06
CA PHE A 105 -6.06 7.94 -12.76
C PHE A 105 -5.06 7.05 -12.00
N GLY A 106 -4.47 6.07 -12.69
CA GLY A 106 -3.47 5.17 -12.12
C GLY A 106 -2.23 5.91 -11.62
N GLU A 107 -1.74 6.91 -12.37
CA GLU A 107 -0.60 7.72 -11.94
C GLU A 107 -0.96 8.63 -10.77
N ALA A 108 -2.16 9.21 -10.77
CA ALA A 108 -2.62 10.04 -9.66
C ALA A 108 -2.74 9.25 -8.35
N VAL A 109 -3.27 8.02 -8.40
CA VAL A 109 -3.34 7.11 -7.26
C VAL A 109 -1.94 6.76 -6.76
N HIS A 110 -1.06 6.31 -7.66
CA HIS A 110 0.32 5.95 -7.32
C HIS A 110 1.08 7.10 -6.63
N LEU A 111 0.97 8.31 -7.17
CA LEU A 111 1.62 9.49 -6.61
C LEU A 111 1.14 9.80 -5.19
N LYS A 112 -0.15 9.60 -4.90
CA LYS A 112 -0.69 9.80 -3.55
C LYS A 112 -0.28 8.70 -2.59
N ALA A 113 -0.26 7.44 -3.02
CA ALA A 113 0.25 6.33 -2.22
C ALA A 113 1.71 6.61 -1.81
N LYS A 114 2.57 6.98 -2.77
CA LYS A 114 3.97 7.36 -2.50
C LYS A 114 4.11 8.49 -1.50
N LYS A 115 3.31 9.55 -1.66
CA LYS A 115 3.34 10.69 -0.74
C LYS A 115 2.99 10.26 0.69
N LEU A 116 2.03 9.35 0.86
CA LEU A 116 1.67 8.82 2.18
C LEU A 116 2.74 7.93 2.78
N MET A 117 3.35 7.06 1.98
CA MET A 117 4.47 6.24 2.43
C MET A 117 5.59 7.13 2.99
N VAL A 118 6.03 8.13 2.23
CA VAL A 118 7.10 9.06 2.65
C VAL A 118 6.69 9.91 3.86
N LYS A 119 5.41 10.25 4.00
CA LYS A 119 4.90 11.01 5.15
C LYS A 119 4.94 10.19 6.45
N HIS A 120 4.60 8.91 6.38
CA HIS A 120 4.40 8.06 7.56
C HIS A 120 5.64 7.23 7.92
N PHE A 121 6.49 6.90 6.94
CA PHE A 121 7.68 6.07 7.13
C PHE A 121 8.95 6.87 6.89
N ALA A 122 9.43 7.55 7.92
CA ALA A 122 10.68 8.33 7.86
C ALA A 122 11.90 7.46 7.45
N ALA A 123 11.87 6.17 7.80
CA ALA A 123 12.90 5.20 7.42
C ALA A 123 13.11 5.06 5.90
N ILE A 124 12.16 5.51 5.07
CA ILE A 124 12.31 5.54 3.61
C ILE A 124 13.51 6.40 3.18
N TYR A 125 13.83 7.47 3.91
CA TYR A 125 14.96 8.34 3.60
C TYR A 125 16.32 7.65 3.80
N ASP A 126 16.37 6.58 4.59
CA ASP A 126 17.58 5.84 4.89
C ASP A 126 17.76 4.59 4.00
N LEU A 127 16.82 4.33 3.08
CA LEU A 127 16.88 3.15 2.21
C LEU A 127 18.09 3.22 1.28
N SER A 128 18.72 2.07 1.08
CA SER A 128 19.68 1.89 0.00
C SER A 128 19.02 2.12 -1.37
N SER A 129 19.83 2.35 -2.41
CA SER A 129 19.34 2.45 -3.78
C SER A 129 18.51 1.22 -4.19
N ASN A 130 18.88 0.02 -3.74
CA ASN A 130 18.15 -1.20 -4.06
C ASN A 130 16.84 -1.28 -3.26
N GLY A 131 16.83 -0.90 -1.98
CA GLY A 131 15.63 -0.82 -1.16
C GLY A 131 14.62 0.17 -1.74
N PHE A 132 15.07 1.36 -2.15
CA PHE A 132 14.20 2.35 -2.78
C PHE A 132 13.59 1.85 -4.09
N ARG A 133 14.39 1.20 -4.95
CA ARG A 133 13.91 0.61 -6.20
C ARG A 133 12.91 -0.51 -5.95
N LEU A 134 13.17 -1.35 -4.95
CA LEU A 134 12.27 -2.44 -4.57
C LEU A 134 10.94 -1.88 -4.04
N LEU A 135 10.99 -0.81 -3.23
CA LEU A 135 9.80 -0.12 -2.74
C LEU A 135 8.94 0.42 -3.88
N GLU A 136 9.54 1.13 -4.84
CA GLU A 136 8.83 1.66 -6.01
C GLU A 136 8.17 0.54 -6.82
N LYS A 137 8.87 -0.59 -7.01
CA LYS A 137 8.37 -1.73 -7.77
C LYS A 137 7.17 -2.40 -7.09
N ASN A 138 7.23 -2.58 -5.76
CA ASN A 138 6.11 -3.08 -4.98
C ASN A 138 4.92 -2.11 -5.01
N ALA A 139 5.16 -0.82 -4.79
CA ALA A 139 4.10 0.19 -4.82
C ALA A 139 3.37 0.23 -6.17
N ARG A 140 4.13 0.13 -7.27
CA ARG A 140 3.55 0.06 -8.61
C ARG A 140 2.76 -1.23 -8.87
N LEU A 141 3.25 -2.39 -8.39
CA LEU A 141 2.54 -3.66 -8.51
C LEU A 141 1.15 -3.56 -7.86
N TYR A 142 1.10 -3.14 -6.61
CA TYR A 142 -0.18 -3.01 -5.89
C TYR A 142 -1.05 -1.89 -6.45
N ASN A 143 -0.46 -0.83 -7.00
CA ASN A 143 -1.22 0.18 -7.74
C ASN A 143 -1.88 -0.43 -8.97
N TRP A 144 -1.15 -1.20 -9.78
CA TRP A 144 -1.72 -1.87 -10.94
C TRP A 144 -2.86 -2.81 -10.55
N GLU A 145 -2.67 -3.61 -9.49
CA GLU A 145 -3.71 -4.51 -8.97
C GLU A 145 -4.96 -3.73 -8.53
N PHE A 146 -4.78 -2.63 -7.79
CA PHE A 146 -5.88 -1.76 -7.39
C PHE A 146 -6.64 -1.19 -8.59
N ILE A 147 -5.93 -0.65 -9.58
CA ILE A 147 -6.56 -0.01 -10.76
C ILE A 147 -7.33 -1.03 -11.59
N SER A 148 -6.75 -2.20 -11.85
CA SER A 148 -7.39 -3.29 -12.60
C SER A 148 -8.68 -3.76 -11.92
N ASN A 149 -8.65 -3.97 -10.60
CA ASN A 149 -9.84 -4.35 -9.84
C ASN A 149 -10.88 -3.23 -9.79
N PHE A 150 -10.45 -1.98 -9.59
CA PHE A 150 -11.36 -0.83 -9.56
C PHE A 150 -12.11 -0.65 -10.89
N GLN A 151 -11.40 -0.78 -12.01
CA GLN A 151 -12.00 -0.70 -13.35
C GLN A 151 -12.98 -1.84 -13.58
N SER A 152 -12.65 -3.07 -13.17
CA SER A 152 -13.56 -4.22 -13.26
C SER A 152 -14.87 -4.00 -12.48
N ILE A 153 -14.79 -3.46 -11.25
CA ILE A 153 -15.96 -3.14 -10.42
C ILE A 153 -16.77 -1.99 -11.03
N SER A 154 -16.09 -0.96 -11.55
CA SER A 154 -16.76 0.24 -12.06
C SER A 154 -17.43 0.01 -13.42
N LEU A 155 -16.87 -0.86 -14.27
CA LEU A 155 -17.38 -1.16 -15.61
C LEU A 155 -18.41 -2.31 -15.62
N SER A 156 -18.54 -3.07 -14.53
CA SER A 156 -19.48 -4.19 -14.44
C SER A 156 -20.91 -3.80 -14.03
N LYS A 157 -21.17 -2.53 -13.69
CA LYS A 157 -22.54 -2.06 -13.40
C LYS A 157 -23.30 -1.79 -14.71
N PRO A 158 -24.42 -2.48 -15.00
CA PRO A 158 -25.26 -2.16 -16.15
C PRO A 158 -25.86 -0.76 -15.99
N PRO A 159 -26.13 -0.04 -17.10
CA PRO A 159 -26.85 1.23 -17.03
C PRO A 159 -28.22 1.00 -16.38
N LEU A 160 -28.59 1.88 -15.45
CA LEU A 160 -29.92 1.86 -14.84
C LEU A 160 -30.98 1.99 -15.95
N PRO A 161 -32.09 1.24 -15.90
CA PRO A 161 -33.16 1.41 -16.86
C PRO A 161 -33.71 2.84 -16.75
N GLU A 162 -33.80 3.52 -17.89
CA GLU A 162 -34.46 4.82 -18.01
C GLU A 162 -35.88 4.71 -17.40
N GLN A 163 -36.19 5.59 -16.45
CA GLN A 163 -37.54 5.75 -15.88
C GLN A 163 -38.40 6.64 -16.76
#